data_AF-A0AAE8FWG0-F1
#
_entry.id   AF-A0AAE8FWG0-F1
#
_cell.length_a   1.000
_cell.length_b   1.000
_cell.length_c   1.000
_cell.angle_alpha   90.00
_cell.angle_beta   90.00
_cell.angle_gamma   90.00
#
_symmetry.space_group_name_H-M   'P 1'
#
loop_
_entity.id
_entity.type
_entity.pdbx_description
1 polymer ?
#
loop_
_entity_poly.entity_id
_entity_poly.type
_entity_poly.pdbx_seq_one_letter_code
_entity_poly.pdbx_strand_id
1 'polypeptide(L)'
;MAIYDKNLRFHESFAPDLKYISKILELAQECYEGEILEISKITGIPSGVSSGKVKPSIIYASYMGLIDYEVENCIYKLSSTDLGKIIFAEDPFLIEKVTKSIMNYNLTDKNLGAPQWCYLFKVYSGNRSISKSDLKRDMEIYFNKNNIEMGPIIGTYKNDFSDLKLIDENSDNIVFNKCSVLIENLYVYGYTLLKTWEELYPYRKEITVLEVLNDMKWGISYGFDYDKILESLELLEQYNIIKLNKQLSPLTIIKLENSDDIKFDLYSMLI
;
A
#
# COMPACT_ATOMS: atom_id res chain seq x y z
N MET A 1 9.09 16.06 -2.59
CA MET A 1 10.42 15.59 -2.13
C MET A 1 10.23 14.33 -1.27
N ALA A 2 9.68 13.23 -1.81
CA ALA A 2 8.95 12.28 -0.94
C ALA A 2 9.47 10.83 -0.88
N ILE A 3 10.24 10.34 -1.87
CA ILE A 3 10.74 8.94 -1.88
C ILE A 3 12.27 8.84 -1.89
N TYR A 4 12.98 9.78 -2.51
CA TYR A 4 14.44 9.72 -2.66
C TYR A 4 15.20 9.86 -1.33
N ASP A 5 14.62 10.56 -0.36
CA ASP A 5 15.24 10.84 0.94
C ASP A 5 14.87 9.81 2.02
N LYS A 6 13.98 8.85 1.70
CA LYS A 6 13.56 7.82 2.64
C LYS A 6 14.64 6.74 2.79
N ASN A 7 14.79 6.22 4.01
CA ASN A 7 15.75 5.18 4.31
C ASN A 7 15.40 3.87 3.58
N LEU A 8 16.16 3.49 2.56
CA LEU A 8 15.95 2.25 1.81
C LEU A 8 16.22 0.98 2.62
N ARG A 9 16.94 1.05 3.75
CA ARG A 9 17.29 -0.13 4.56
C ARG A 9 16.46 -0.26 5.83
N PHE A 10 15.34 0.46 5.92
CA PHE A 10 14.44 0.42 7.09
C PHE A 10 13.97 -1.00 7.45
N HIS A 11 13.89 -1.86 6.45
CA HIS A 11 13.38 -3.22 6.55
C HIS A 11 14.38 -4.21 7.14
N GLU A 12 15.68 -3.86 7.22
CA GLU A 12 16.75 -4.73 7.75
C GLU A 12 16.72 -6.16 7.16
N SER A 13 16.60 -6.25 5.83
CA SER A 13 16.40 -7.50 5.06
C SER A 13 15.14 -8.33 5.38
N PHE A 14 14.21 -7.86 6.22
CA PHE A 14 12.95 -8.54 6.52
C PHE A 14 11.83 -8.08 5.58
N ALA A 15 11.07 -9.02 5.02
CA ALA A 15 9.78 -8.71 4.41
C ALA A 15 8.76 -8.32 5.51
N PRO A 16 7.66 -7.63 5.15
CA PRO A 16 6.52 -7.47 6.06
C PRO A 16 6.07 -8.83 6.61
N ASP A 17 5.69 -8.84 7.89
CA ASP A 17 5.16 -9.99 8.61
C ASP A 17 3.87 -9.55 9.31
N LEU A 18 2.72 -9.97 8.80
CA LEU A 18 1.41 -9.47 9.25
C LEU A 18 1.10 -9.87 10.70
N LYS A 19 1.70 -10.96 11.20
CA LYS A 19 1.61 -11.32 12.62
C LYS A 19 2.28 -10.28 13.51
N TYR A 20 3.39 -9.69 13.07
CA TYR A 20 4.07 -8.64 13.85
C TYR A 20 3.40 -7.28 13.64
N ILE A 21 2.96 -6.97 12.43
CA ILE A 21 2.27 -5.72 12.12
C ILE A 21 0.95 -5.60 12.89
N SER A 22 0.16 -6.68 12.99
CA SER A 22 -1.06 -6.69 13.81
C SER A 22 -0.78 -6.42 15.30
N LYS A 23 0.32 -6.95 15.85
CA LYS A 23 0.74 -6.65 17.23
C LYS A 23 1.18 -5.21 17.45
N ILE A 24 1.80 -4.59 16.45
CA ILE A 24 2.09 -3.15 16.51
C ILE A 24 0.80 -2.34 16.44
N LEU A 25 -0.13 -2.71 15.56
CA LEU A 25 -1.43 -2.04 15.44
C LEU A 25 -2.24 -2.11 16.73
N GLU A 26 -2.22 -3.26 17.42
CA GLU A 26 -2.83 -3.46 18.75
C GLU A 26 -2.27 -2.45 19.78
N LEU A 27 -0.95 -2.29 19.86
CA LEU A 27 -0.33 -1.28 20.73
C LEU A 27 -0.71 0.16 20.35
N ALA A 28 -0.83 0.42 19.05
CA ALA A 28 -1.18 1.74 18.55
C ALA A 28 -2.64 2.12 18.85
N GLN A 29 -3.55 1.15 19.05
CA GLN A 29 -4.91 1.43 19.54
C GLN A 29 -4.89 2.07 20.94
N GLU A 30 -3.92 1.67 21.77
CA GLU A 30 -3.77 2.13 23.16
C GLU A 30 -2.86 3.36 23.29
N CYS A 31 -2.48 3.99 22.17
CA CYS A 31 -1.52 5.08 22.14
C CYS A 31 -0.20 4.75 22.88
N TYR A 32 0.28 3.51 22.76
CA TYR A 32 1.39 3.00 23.57
C TYR A 32 2.68 3.82 23.38
N GLU A 33 3.39 4.04 24.48
CA GLU A 33 4.73 4.64 24.50
C GLU A 33 5.73 3.70 25.19
N GLY A 34 6.90 3.50 24.58
CA GLY A 34 7.97 2.73 25.22
C GLY A 34 9.19 2.51 24.36
N GLU A 35 10.22 1.90 24.95
CA GLU A 35 11.44 1.53 24.23
C GLU A 35 11.25 0.29 23.36
N ILE A 36 12.15 0.09 22.39
CA ILE A 36 12.08 -1.05 21.45
C ILE A 36 12.11 -2.42 22.16
N LEU A 37 12.84 -2.53 23.28
CA LEU A 37 12.93 -3.76 24.07
C LEU A 37 11.64 -4.03 24.84
N GLU A 38 10.95 -2.99 25.29
CA GLU A 38 9.65 -3.10 25.96
C GLU A 38 8.58 -3.54 24.97
N ILE A 39 8.56 -2.91 23.78
CA ILE A 39 7.68 -3.32 22.68
C ILE A 39 7.94 -4.79 22.32
N SER A 40 9.21 -5.19 22.18
CA SER A 40 9.57 -6.59 21.93
C SER A 40 9.02 -7.53 23.00
N LYS A 41 9.18 -7.18 24.28
CA LYS A 41 8.71 -7.98 25.41
C LYS A 41 7.18 -8.13 25.44
N ILE A 42 6.44 -7.06 25.17
CA ILE A 42 4.97 -7.06 25.19
C ILE A 42 4.40 -7.81 24.00
N THR A 43 4.95 -7.57 22.80
CA THR A 43 4.44 -8.13 21.54
C THR A 43 4.96 -9.53 21.24
N GLY A 44 6.09 -9.92 21.86
CA GLY A 44 6.85 -11.13 21.49
C GLY A 44 7.58 -11.02 20.16
N ILE A 45 7.60 -9.85 19.51
CA ILE A 45 8.35 -9.64 18.27
C ILE A 45 9.86 -9.69 18.59
N PRO A 46 10.67 -10.49 17.89
CA PRO A 46 12.09 -10.59 18.20
C PRO A 46 12.84 -9.26 18.03
N SER A 47 13.50 -8.79 19.09
CA SER A 47 14.55 -7.77 19.02
C SER A 47 15.91 -8.44 19.21
N GLY A 48 16.74 -8.52 18.17
CA GLY A 48 18.13 -8.98 18.32
C GLY A 48 19.04 -7.90 18.87
N VAL A 49 20.22 -8.30 19.36
CA VAL A 49 21.27 -7.40 19.89
C VAL A 49 21.85 -6.49 18.79
N SER A 50 21.81 -6.94 17.52
CA SER A 50 22.35 -6.22 16.35
C SER A 50 21.31 -5.78 15.32
N SER A 51 20.21 -6.53 15.16
CA SER A 51 19.08 -6.24 14.27
C SER A 51 17.82 -6.92 14.79
N GLY A 52 16.66 -6.29 14.67
CA GLY A 52 15.42 -6.75 15.29
C GLY A 52 14.21 -6.41 14.44
N LYS A 53 13.15 -7.22 14.51
CA LYS A 53 11.97 -7.07 13.65
C LYS A 53 11.01 -5.97 14.10
N VAL A 54 11.10 -5.53 15.36
CA VAL A 54 10.21 -4.51 15.93
C VAL A 54 10.19 -3.22 15.10
N LYS A 55 11.36 -2.64 14.85
CA LYS A 55 11.46 -1.37 14.10
C LYS A 55 10.99 -1.51 12.64
N PRO A 56 11.44 -2.50 11.86
CA PRO A 56 10.86 -2.79 10.55
C PRO A 56 9.32 -2.94 10.58
N SER A 57 8.77 -3.66 11.57
CA SER A 57 7.32 -3.84 11.70
C SER A 57 6.56 -2.54 11.96
N ILE A 58 7.09 -1.64 12.81
CA ILE A 58 6.53 -0.30 13.04
C ILE A 58 6.50 0.51 11.74
N ILE A 59 7.63 0.53 11.02
CA ILE A 59 7.76 1.31 9.79
C ILE A 59 6.86 0.75 8.69
N TYR A 60 6.75 -0.58 8.56
CA TYR A 60 5.80 -1.21 7.64
C TYR A 60 4.35 -0.86 7.99
N ALA A 61 3.95 -0.97 9.25
CA ALA A 61 2.60 -0.61 9.70
C ALA A 61 2.26 0.85 9.32
N SER A 62 3.23 1.76 9.48
CA SER A 62 3.07 3.16 9.09
C SER A 62 2.96 3.35 7.58
N TYR A 63 3.84 2.73 6.78
CA TYR A 63 3.75 2.78 5.31
C TYR A 63 2.47 2.14 4.76
N MET A 64 1.90 1.17 5.46
CA MET A 64 0.60 0.57 5.13
C MET A 64 -0.59 1.46 5.52
N GLY A 65 -0.34 2.59 6.18
CA GLY A 65 -1.36 3.56 6.60
C GLY A 65 -2.11 3.17 7.85
N LEU A 66 -1.62 2.21 8.63
CA LEU A 66 -2.29 1.68 9.83
C LEU A 66 -2.01 2.51 11.08
N ILE A 67 -0.79 3.03 11.20
CA ILE A 67 -0.35 3.78 12.39
C ILE A 67 0.44 5.03 11.99
N ASP A 68 0.45 5.99 12.90
CA ASP A 68 1.48 7.02 13.00
C ASP A 68 2.46 6.65 14.12
N TYR A 69 3.70 7.12 14.02
CA TYR A 69 4.66 6.96 15.09
C TYR A 69 5.66 8.12 15.17
N GLU A 70 6.10 8.40 16.39
CA GLU A 70 7.17 9.35 16.68
C GLU A 70 8.27 8.67 17.51
N VAL A 71 9.50 9.16 17.40
CA VAL A 71 10.63 8.67 18.20
C VAL A 71 11.34 9.85 18.86
N GLU A 72 11.30 9.89 20.18
CA GLU A 72 11.96 10.92 21.00
C GLU A 72 12.75 10.24 22.12
N ASN A 73 14.04 10.54 22.24
CA ASN A 73 14.91 9.95 23.27
C ASN A 73 14.83 8.41 23.35
N CYS A 74 14.79 7.73 22.20
CA CYS A 74 14.63 6.28 22.05
C CYS A 74 13.27 5.69 22.48
N ILE A 75 12.32 6.54 22.88
CA ILE A 75 10.93 6.16 23.16
C ILE A 75 10.13 6.27 21.87
N TYR A 76 9.46 5.17 21.50
CA TYR A 76 8.52 5.12 20.39
C TYR A 76 7.13 5.43 20.92
N LYS A 77 6.47 6.41 20.32
CA LYS A 77 5.04 6.72 20.54
C LYS A 77 4.26 6.20 19.36
N LEU A 78 3.32 5.29 19.59
CA LEU A 78 2.55 4.63 18.54
C LEU A 78 1.09 5.06 18.66
N SER A 79 0.46 5.47 17.56
CA SER A 79 -0.97 5.81 17.53
C SER A 79 -1.64 5.30 16.27
N SER A 80 -2.83 4.73 16.39
CA SER A 80 -3.57 4.25 15.23
C SER A 80 -4.10 5.42 14.39
N THR A 81 -3.97 5.31 13.06
CA THR A 81 -4.69 6.20 12.14
C THR A 81 -6.19 5.87 12.17
N ASP A 82 -7.02 6.73 11.58
CA ASP A 82 -8.46 6.43 11.44
C ASP A 82 -8.70 5.18 10.59
N LEU A 83 -7.90 4.97 9.54
CA LEU A 83 -7.93 3.74 8.76
C LEU A 83 -7.52 2.54 9.60
N GLY A 84 -6.47 2.66 10.40
CA GLY A 84 -6.01 1.61 11.29
C GLY A 84 -7.04 1.21 12.34
N LYS A 85 -7.84 2.15 12.85
CA LYS A 85 -8.94 1.87 13.79
C LYS A 85 -10.04 1.06 13.12
N ILE A 86 -10.44 1.45 11.91
CA ILE A 86 -11.46 0.73 11.12
C ILE A 86 -10.96 -0.69 10.83
N ILE A 87 -9.74 -0.83 10.32
CA ILE A 87 -9.14 -2.14 10.01
C ILE A 87 -9.01 -2.99 11.27
N PHE A 88 -8.59 -2.43 12.40
CA PHE A 88 -8.46 -3.19 13.65
C PHE A 88 -9.81 -3.70 14.17
N ALA A 89 -10.88 -2.93 13.99
CA ALA A 89 -12.23 -3.35 14.39
C ALA A 89 -12.77 -4.50 13.52
N GLU A 90 -12.50 -4.49 12.22
CA GLU A 90 -13.03 -5.46 11.24
C GLU A 90 -12.12 -6.68 11.05
N ASP A 91 -10.81 -6.48 10.97
CA ASP A 91 -9.80 -7.50 10.67
C ASP A 91 -8.52 -7.29 11.52
N PRO A 92 -8.58 -7.50 12.85
CA PRO A 92 -7.47 -7.24 13.78
C PRO A 92 -6.21 -8.08 13.49
N PHE A 93 -6.36 -9.19 12.76
CA PHE A 93 -5.25 -10.08 12.40
C PHE A 93 -4.73 -9.86 10.97
N LEU A 94 -5.32 -8.91 10.22
CA LEU A 94 -4.91 -8.52 8.87
C LEU A 94 -4.96 -9.67 7.85
N ILE A 95 -5.92 -10.59 8.01
CA ILE A 95 -6.01 -11.81 7.21
C ILE A 95 -6.74 -11.55 5.88
N GLU A 96 -7.71 -10.65 5.89
CA GLU A 96 -8.61 -10.46 4.77
C GLU A 96 -7.92 -9.85 3.55
N LYS A 97 -8.31 -10.34 2.37
CA LYS A 97 -7.76 -9.87 1.10
C LYS A 97 -8.06 -8.39 0.86
N VAL A 98 -9.21 -7.92 1.35
CA VAL A 98 -9.63 -6.50 1.34
C VAL A 98 -8.59 -5.66 2.10
N THR A 99 -8.25 -6.05 3.33
CA THR A 99 -7.22 -5.41 4.16
C THR A 99 -5.87 -5.37 3.43
N LYS A 100 -5.43 -6.50 2.88
CA LYS A 100 -4.16 -6.58 2.13
C LYS A 100 -4.15 -5.70 0.89
N SER A 101 -5.29 -5.57 0.20
CA SER A 101 -5.43 -4.70 -0.96
C SER A 101 -5.26 -3.22 -0.59
N ILE A 102 -5.84 -2.79 0.53
CA ILE A 102 -5.65 -1.43 1.08
C ILE A 102 -4.19 -1.21 1.50
N MET A 103 -3.63 -2.13 2.29
CA MET A 103 -2.24 -2.05 2.76
C MET A 103 -1.25 -2.00 1.60
N ASN A 104 -1.45 -2.79 0.55
CA ASN A 104 -0.60 -2.78 -0.63
C ASN A 104 -0.68 -1.44 -1.38
N TYR A 105 -1.89 -0.89 -1.52
CA TYR A 105 -2.08 0.42 -2.13
C TYR A 105 -1.27 1.49 -1.40
N ASN A 106 -1.39 1.57 -0.07
CA ASN A 106 -0.65 2.53 0.75
C ASN A 106 0.87 2.25 0.74
N LEU A 107 1.28 0.99 0.83
CA LEU A 107 2.69 0.58 0.81
C LEU A 107 3.40 0.99 -0.49
N THR A 108 2.66 1.00 -1.60
CA THR A 108 3.16 1.38 -2.93
C THR A 108 2.94 2.86 -3.26
N ASP A 109 2.44 3.66 -2.31
CA ASP A 109 2.18 5.09 -2.53
C ASP A 109 3.46 5.91 -2.77
N LYS A 110 3.33 6.94 -3.61
CA LYS A 110 4.45 7.79 -4.06
C LYS A 110 4.97 8.75 -2.99
N ASN A 111 4.14 9.11 -2.02
CA ASN A 111 4.50 10.10 -1.01
C ASN A 111 4.72 9.44 0.34
N LEU A 112 3.78 8.61 0.75
CA LEU A 112 3.73 8.01 2.08
C LEU A 112 4.26 6.58 2.09
N GLY A 113 4.23 5.85 0.97
CA GLY A 113 4.62 4.44 0.89
C GLY A 113 6.11 4.14 1.05
N ALA A 114 6.43 2.84 1.01
CA ALA A 114 7.77 2.32 1.09
C ALA A 114 8.52 2.52 -0.25
N PRO A 115 9.74 3.09 -0.25
CA PRO A 115 10.40 3.55 -1.47
C PRO A 115 10.53 2.48 -2.56
N GLN A 116 11.02 1.30 -2.21
CA GLN A 116 11.27 0.26 -3.20
C GLN A 116 9.98 -0.41 -3.72
N TRP A 117 8.92 -0.46 -2.91
CA TRP A 117 7.60 -0.95 -3.33
C TRP A 117 6.94 0.06 -4.27
N CYS A 118 6.98 1.35 -3.92
CA CYS A 118 6.53 2.40 -4.82
C CYS A 118 7.33 2.40 -6.13
N TYR A 119 8.65 2.23 -6.10
CA TYR A 119 9.42 2.14 -7.34
C TYR A 119 8.87 1.01 -8.23
N LEU A 120 8.70 -0.17 -7.64
CA LEU A 120 8.30 -1.36 -8.35
C LEU A 120 6.92 -1.21 -9.03
N PHE A 121 5.97 -0.55 -8.38
CA PHE A 121 4.59 -0.42 -8.89
C PHE A 121 4.32 0.89 -9.63
N LYS A 122 4.88 2.01 -9.19
CA LYS A 122 4.50 3.34 -9.69
C LYS A 122 5.59 4.00 -10.53
N VAL A 123 6.83 3.53 -10.49
CA VAL A 123 7.95 4.14 -11.24
C VAL A 123 8.39 3.25 -12.39
N TYR A 124 8.59 1.96 -12.12
CA TYR A 124 8.97 1.01 -13.14
C TYR A 124 7.92 0.97 -14.26
N SER A 125 8.38 1.21 -15.49
CA SER A 125 7.53 1.30 -16.68
C SER A 125 7.98 0.31 -17.77
N GLY A 126 8.74 -0.71 -17.39
CA GLY A 126 9.23 -1.72 -18.33
C GLY A 126 8.22 -2.83 -18.61
N ASN A 127 8.71 -3.94 -19.15
CA ASN A 127 7.87 -5.08 -19.52
C ASN A 127 7.28 -5.78 -18.29
N ARG A 128 6.24 -6.58 -18.49
CA ARG A 128 5.64 -7.42 -17.43
C ARG A 128 6.55 -8.50 -16.87
N SER A 129 7.75 -8.66 -17.40
CA SER A 129 8.76 -9.55 -16.87
C SER A 129 10.10 -8.82 -16.90
N ILE A 130 10.84 -8.89 -15.81
CA ILE A 130 12.18 -8.31 -15.67
C ILE A 130 13.08 -9.24 -14.89
N SER A 131 14.36 -9.31 -15.26
CA SER A 131 15.33 -10.06 -14.47
C SER A 131 15.58 -9.35 -13.14
N LYS A 132 15.78 -10.14 -12.07
CA LYS A 132 16.09 -9.59 -10.74
C LYS A 132 17.35 -8.72 -10.76
N SER A 133 18.33 -9.07 -11.60
CA SER A 133 19.56 -8.29 -11.78
C SER A 133 19.31 -6.96 -12.49
N ASP A 134 18.50 -6.94 -13.54
CA ASP A 134 18.17 -5.69 -14.24
C ASP A 134 17.33 -4.78 -13.36
N LEU A 135 16.31 -5.33 -12.69
CA LEU A 135 15.47 -4.55 -11.77
C LEU A 135 16.30 -3.94 -10.63
N LYS A 136 17.23 -4.72 -10.05
CA LYS A 136 18.16 -4.22 -9.04
C LYS A 136 19.01 -3.08 -9.60
N ARG A 137 19.62 -3.26 -10.77
CA ARG A 137 20.42 -2.22 -11.42
C ARG A 137 19.61 -0.94 -11.66
N ASP A 138 18.38 -1.08 -12.16
CA ASP A 138 17.52 0.06 -12.48
C ASP A 138 17.10 0.81 -11.21
N MET A 139 16.82 0.09 -10.11
CA MET A 139 16.61 0.71 -8.79
C MET A 139 17.87 1.42 -8.28
N GLU A 140 19.05 0.81 -8.40
CA GLU A 140 20.30 1.40 -7.93
C GLU A 140 20.62 2.71 -8.66
N ILE A 141 20.37 2.75 -9.98
CA ILE A 141 20.44 3.96 -10.80
C ILE A 141 19.41 4.99 -10.34
N TYR A 142 18.15 4.59 -10.18
CA TYR A 142 17.06 5.51 -9.82
C TYR A 142 17.25 6.17 -8.46
N PHE A 143 17.65 5.40 -7.45
CA PHE A 143 17.89 5.90 -6.09
C PHE A 143 19.29 6.48 -5.90
N ASN A 144 20.19 6.34 -6.87
CA ASN A 144 21.61 6.68 -6.75
C ASN A 144 22.25 6.05 -5.51
N LYS A 145 22.00 4.74 -5.32
CA LYS A 145 22.48 3.94 -4.18
C LYS A 145 22.89 2.56 -4.66
N ASN A 146 24.00 2.04 -4.15
CA ASN A 146 24.44 0.68 -4.44
C ASN A 146 23.89 -0.32 -3.41
N ASN A 147 23.86 -1.60 -3.78
CA ASN A 147 23.48 -2.72 -2.93
C ASN A 147 22.06 -2.58 -2.36
N ILE A 148 21.10 -2.31 -3.25
CA ILE A 148 19.68 -2.35 -2.90
C ILE A 148 19.24 -3.79 -2.69
N GLU A 149 18.52 -4.04 -1.59
CA GLU A 149 18.02 -5.35 -1.23
C GLU A 149 16.62 -5.59 -1.81
N MET A 150 16.51 -6.59 -2.68
CA MET A 150 15.26 -6.98 -3.35
C MET A 150 14.47 -8.04 -2.57
N GLY A 151 15.15 -8.78 -1.68
CA GLY A 151 14.58 -9.90 -0.94
C GLY A 151 13.30 -9.55 -0.18
N PRO A 152 13.24 -8.43 0.57
CA PRO A 152 12.03 -8.00 1.27
C PRO A 152 10.82 -7.78 0.36
N ILE A 153 11.01 -7.14 -0.79
CA ILE A 153 9.93 -6.82 -1.74
C ILE A 153 9.36 -8.10 -2.35
N ILE A 154 10.27 -8.97 -2.79
CA ILE A 154 9.93 -10.30 -3.30
C ILE A 154 9.21 -11.12 -2.21
N GLY A 155 9.74 -11.08 -0.98
CA GLY A 155 9.19 -11.79 0.17
C GLY A 155 7.77 -11.35 0.52
N THR A 156 7.43 -10.06 0.33
CA THR A 156 6.06 -9.55 0.53
C THR A 156 5.05 -10.38 -0.28
N TYR A 157 5.27 -10.50 -1.59
CA TYR A 157 4.32 -11.12 -2.51
C TYR A 157 4.46 -12.65 -2.58
N LYS A 158 5.54 -13.23 -2.04
CA LYS A 158 5.65 -14.67 -1.84
C LYS A 158 4.95 -15.17 -0.58
N ASN A 159 4.83 -14.32 0.44
CA ASN A 159 4.34 -14.69 1.76
C ASN A 159 2.97 -14.06 2.00
N ASP A 160 2.90 -13.08 2.91
CA ASP A 160 1.64 -12.55 3.45
C ASP A 160 0.71 -11.89 2.42
N PHE A 161 1.26 -11.40 1.29
CA PHE A 161 0.52 -10.75 0.21
C PHE A 161 0.37 -11.65 -1.04
N SER A 162 0.67 -12.94 -0.94
CA SER A 162 0.66 -13.89 -2.07
C SER A 162 -0.72 -14.11 -2.69
N ASP A 163 -1.78 -13.99 -1.88
CA ASP A 163 -3.19 -14.10 -2.30
C ASP A 163 -3.67 -12.93 -3.16
N LEU A 164 -2.95 -11.80 -3.16
CA LEU A 164 -3.17 -10.71 -4.13
C LEU A 164 -2.75 -11.10 -5.54
N LYS A 165 -1.83 -12.07 -5.70
CA LYS A 165 -1.33 -12.58 -6.98
C LYS A 165 -0.77 -11.50 -7.91
N LEU A 166 -0.24 -10.41 -7.36
CA LEU A 166 0.28 -9.26 -8.13
C LEU A 166 1.61 -9.56 -8.81
N ILE A 167 2.44 -10.37 -8.15
CA ILE A 167 3.80 -10.67 -8.58
C ILE A 167 4.06 -12.16 -8.44
N ASP A 168 4.54 -12.77 -9.51
CA ASP A 168 5.15 -14.10 -9.48
C ASP A 168 6.67 -14.00 -9.59
N GLU A 169 7.36 -14.99 -9.05
CA GLU A 169 8.79 -15.15 -9.21
C GLU A 169 9.10 -16.51 -9.83
N ASN A 170 9.83 -16.47 -10.94
CA ASN A 170 10.53 -17.60 -11.54
C ASN A 170 12.04 -17.45 -11.29
N SER A 171 12.86 -18.43 -11.71
CA SER A 171 14.26 -18.57 -11.27
C SER A 171 15.03 -17.25 -11.22
N ASP A 172 15.01 -16.48 -12.30
CA ASP A 172 15.76 -15.22 -12.41
C ASP A 172 14.89 -13.99 -12.66
N ASN A 173 13.58 -14.16 -12.85
CA ASN A 173 12.69 -13.08 -13.25
C ASN A 173 11.60 -12.81 -12.19
N ILE A 174 11.10 -11.58 -12.24
CA ILE A 174 9.90 -11.12 -11.55
C ILE A 174 8.86 -10.86 -12.65
N VAL A 175 7.65 -11.40 -12.47
CA VAL A 175 6.54 -11.28 -13.41
C VAL A 175 5.40 -10.52 -12.77
N PHE A 176 4.92 -9.47 -13.43
CA PHE A 176 3.78 -8.66 -13.00
C PHE A 176 2.50 -9.20 -13.63
N ASN A 177 1.57 -9.62 -12.79
CA ASN A 177 0.34 -10.24 -13.23
C ASN A 177 -0.75 -9.21 -13.52
N LYS A 178 -1.65 -9.59 -14.44
CA LYS A 178 -2.94 -8.92 -14.59
C LYS A 178 -3.92 -9.53 -13.60
N CYS A 179 -4.63 -8.69 -12.87
CA CYS A 179 -5.65 -9.14 -11.93
C CYS A 179 -7.04 -8.70 -12.40
N SER A 180 -8.06 -9.45 -11.96
CA SER A 180 -9.46 -9.12 -12.20
C SER A 180 -9.97 -8.10 -11.19
N VAL A 181 -10.99 -7.33 -11.57
CA VAL A 181 -11.78 -6.53 -10.62
C VAL A 181 -12.54 -7.48 -9.71
N LEU A 182 -12.49 -7.24 -8.40
CA LEU A 182 -13.16 -8.04 -7.38
C LEU A 182 -14.25 -7.21 -6.73
N ILE A 183 -15.46 -7.74 -6.66
CA ILE A 183 -16.61 -7.03 -6.09
C ILE A 183 -16.43 -6.78 -4.59
N GLU A 184 -15.78 -7.71 -3.86
CA GLU A 184 -15.44 -7.54 -2.45
C GLU A 184 -14.58 -6.29 -2.18
N ASN A 185 -13.86 -5.80 -3.19
CA ASN A 185 -13.01 -4.60 -3.09
C ASN A 185 -13.70 -3.33 -3.60
N LEU A 186 -15.00 -3.33 -3.89
CA LEU A 186 -15.73 -2.16 -4.40
C LEU A 186 -15.39 -0.87 -3.62
N TYR A 187 -15.58 -0.90 -2.29
CA TYR A 187 -15.35 0.26 -1.44
C TYR A 187 -13.86 0.53 -1.22
N VAL A 188 -13.00 -0.48 -1.32
CA VAL A 188 -11.53 -0.29 -1.36
C VAL A 188 -11.13 0.51 -2.59
N TYR A 189 -11.66 0.16 -3.76
CA TYR A 189 -11.39 0.86 -5.01
C TYR A 189 -11.88 2.30 -4.94
N GLY A 190 -13.10 2.51 -4.42
CA GLY A 190 -13.66 3.84 -4.21
C GLY A 190 -12.81 4.67 -3.27
N TYR A 191 -12.51 4.13 -2.08
CA TYR A 191 -11.71 4.81 -1.06
C TYR A 191 -10.34 5.25 -1.61
N THR A 192 -9.57 4.34 -2.22
CA THR A 192 -8.21 4.68 -2.67
C THR A 192 -8.20 5.60 -3.89
N LEU A 193 -9.19 5.49 -4.79
CA LEU A 193 -9.36 6.43 -5.89
C LEU A 193 -9.63 7.83 -5.37
N LEU A 194 -10.63 7.98 -4.49
CA LEU A 194 -11.03 9.27 -3.94
C LEU A 194 -9.95 9.88 -3.07
N LYS A 195 -9.28 9.08 -2.23
CA LYS A 195 -8.18 9.54 -1.37
C LYS A 195 -7.05 10.16 -2.22
N THR A 196 -6.57 9.44 -3.22
CA THR A 196 -5.50 9.94 -4.10
C THR A 196 -5.97 11.11 -4.98
N TRP A 197 -7.24 11.13 -5.37
CA TRP A 197 -7.83 12.28 -6.06
C TRP A 197 -7.80 13.50 -5.16
N GLU A 198 -8.28 13.40 -3.93
CA GLU A 198 -8.34 14.50 -2.96
C GLU A 198 -6.95 15.05 -2.60
N GLU A 199 -5.94 14.18 -2.54
CA GLU A 199 -4.55 14.57 -2.33
C GLU A 199 -3.96 15.35 -3.53
N LEU A 200 -4.20 14.90 -4.76
CA LEU A 200 -3.59 15.52 -5.96
C LEU A 200 -4.41 16.70 -6.53
N TYR A 201 -5.73 16.65 -6.38
CA TYR A 201 -6.69 17.55 -7.01
C TYR A 201 -7.77 18.03 -6.02
N PRO A 202 -7.42 18.63 -4.87
CA PRO A 202 -8.32 18.87 -3.75
C PRO A 202 -9.57 19.71 -4.08
N TYR A 203 -9.48 20.58 -5.10
CA TYR A 203 -10.57 21.49 -5.48
C TYR A 203 -11.34 21.05 -6.73
N ARG A 204 -10.96 19.93 -7.37
CA ARG A 204 -11.57 19.49 -8.62
C ARG A 204 -12.60 18.40 -8.37
N LYS A 205 -13.84 18.65 -8.79
CA LYS A 205 -14.94 17.67 -8.76
C LYS A 205 -14.97 16.74 -9.97
N GLU A 206 -14.23 17.06 -11.02
CA GLU A 206 -14.15 16.28 -12.25
C GLU A 206 -12.70 16.18 -12.74
N ILE A 207 -12.28 14.96 -13.09
CA ILE A 207 -10.96 14.65 -13.67
C ILE A 207 -11.12 13.74 -14.88
N THR A 208 -10.12 13.70 -15.73
CA THR A 208 -10.05 12.80 -16.88
C THR A 208 -9.59 11.40 -16.44
N VAL A 209 -9.99 10.38 -17.19
CA VAL A 209 -9.45 9.01 -16.99
C VAL A 209 -7.92 8.97 -17.19
N LEU A 210 -7.36 9.87 -18.00
CA LEU A 210 -5.91 9.97 -18.20
C LEU A 210 -5.18 10.41 -16.92
N GLU A 211 -5.78 11.26 -16.10
CA GLU A 211 -5.22 11.67 -14.80
C GLU A 211 -5.21 10.51 -13.81
N VAL A 212 -6.26 9.65 -13.83
CA VAL A 212 -6.30 8.39 -13.05
C VAL A 212 -5.17 7.44 -13.47
N LEU A 213 -4.91 7.35 -14.78
CA LEU A 213 -3.93 6.43 -15.35
C LEU A 213 -2.48 6.91 -15.16
N ASN A 214 -2.21 8.17 -15.46
CA ASN A 214 -0.85 8.66 -15.63
C ASN A 214 -0.32 9.35 -14.37
N ASP A 215 -1.16 10.16 -13.72
CA ASP A 215 -0.74 10.96 -12.58
C ASP A 215 -0.92 10.19 -11.28
N MET A 216 -2.12 9.64 -11.08
CA MET A 216 -2.45 8.82 -9.90
C MET A 216 -1.85 7.41 -10.01
N LYS A 217 -1.74 6.87 -11.24
CA LYS A 217 -1.36 5.48 -11.51
C LYS A 217 -2.18 4.50 -10.67
N TRP A 218 -3.45 4.81 -10.44
CA TRP A 218 -4.25 4.23 -9.36
C TRP A 218 -4.35 2.70 -9.46
N GLY A 219 -4.80 2.18 -10.61
CA GLY A 219 -5.04 0.75 -10.82
C GLY A 219 -3.80 -0.15 -10.77
N ILE A 220 -2.59 0.40 -10.88
CA ILE A 220 -1.36 -0.41 -10.97
C ILE A 220 -1.11 -1.21 -9.68
N SER A 221 -1.43 -0.63 -8.51
CA SER A 221 -1.30 -1.32 -7.21
C SER A 221 -2.24 -2.53 -7.08
N TYR A 222 -3.23 -2.66 -7.96
CA TYR A 222 -4.15 -3.80 -8.02
C TYR A 222 -3.85 -4.75 -9.18
N GLY A 223 -2.78 -4.50 -9.97
CA GLY A 223 -2.49 -5.29 -11.16
C GLY A 223 -3.47 -5.04 -12.31
N PHE A 224 -4.14 -3.88 -12.33
CA PHE A 224 -5.07 -3.53 -13.38
C PHE A 224 -4.34 -2.97 -14.61
N ASP A 225 -4.78 -3.40 -15.78
CA ASP A 225 -4.52 -2.71 -17.03
C ASP A 225 -5.63 -1.69 -17.33
N TYR A 226 -5.56 -1.06 -18.49
CA TYR A 226 -6.52 -0.04 -18.90
C TYR A 226 -7.97 -0.55 -18.87
N ASP A 227 -8.22 -1.75 -19.40
CA ASP A 227 -9.57 -2.32 -19.47
C ASP A 227 -10.11 -2.58 -18.06
N LYS A 228 -9.27 -3.10 -17.15
CA LYS A 228 -9.65 -3.33 -15.75
C LYS A 228 -9.85 -2.04 -14.95
N ILE A 229 -9.12 -0.97 -15.27
CA ILE A 229 -9.39 0.35 -14.70
C ILE A 229 -10.76 0.84 -15.17
N LEU A 230 -11.10 0.76 -16.45
CA LEU A 230 -12.43 1.14 -16.93
C LEU A 230 -13.54 0.30 -16.29
N GLU A 231 -13.38 -1.02 -16.23
CA GLU A 231 -14.33 -1.94 -15.57
C GLU A 231 -14.56 -1.55 -14.10
N SER A 232 -13.49 -1.22 -13.37
CA SER A 232 -13.60 -0.77 -11.98
C SER A 232 -14.28 0.60 -11.84
N LEU A 233 -14.05 1.54 -12.77
CA LEU A 233 -14.72 2.85 -12.76
C LEU A 233 -16.22 2.72 -13.08
N GLU A 234 -16.59 1.81 -13.99
CA GLU A 234 -18.00 1.48 -14.25
C GLU A 234 -18.67 0.83 -13.05
N LEU A 235 -17.95 -0.05 -12.34
CA LEU A 235 -18.43 -0.63 -11.10
C LEU A 235 -18.65 0.45 -10.02
N LEU A 236 -17.73 1.40 -9.85
CA LEU A 236 -17.90 2.51 -8.91
C LEU A 236 -19.08 3.43 -9.29
N GLU A 237 -19.34 3.62 -10.58
CA GLU A 237 -20.52 4.36 -11.07
C GLU A 237 -21.83 3.64 -10.72
N GLN A 238 -21.89 2.31 -10.88
CA GLN A 238 -23.09 1.53 -10.52
C GLN A 238 -23.49 1.68 -9.05
N TYR A 239 -22.52 1.91 -8.17
CA TYR A 239 -22.71 2.09 -6.73
C TYR A 239 -22.72 3.57 -6.30
N ASN A 240 -22.87 4.51 -7.24
CA ASN A 240 -22.97 5.96 -7.00
C ASN A 240 -21.78 6.59 -6.27
N ILE A 241 -20.59 5.98 -6.34
CA ILE A 241 -19.36 6.53 -5.74
C ILE A 241 -18.78 7.64 -6.64
N ILE A 242 -18.86 7.43 -7.95
CA ILE A 242 -18.50 8.39 -8.98
C ILE A 242 -19.56 8.40 -10.09
N LYS A 243 -19.44 9.32 -11.04
CA LYS A 243 -20.19 9.32 -12.30
C LYS A 243 -19.25 9.41 -13.48
N LEU A 244 -19.48 8.60 -14.52
CA LEU A 244 -18.72 8.65 -15.77
C LEU A 244 -19.41 9.57 -16.78
N ASN A 245 -18.66 10.51 -17.33
CA ASN A 245 -19.13 11.34 -18.44
C ASN A 245 -18.53 10.82 -19.74
N LYS A 246 -19.22 9.81 -20.30
CA LYS A 246 -18.81 9.09 -21.52
C LYS A 246 -18.93 9.91 -22.82
N GLN A 247 -19.45 11.14 -22.75
CA GLN A 247 -19.61 12.04 -23.90
C GLN A 247 -18.34 12.84 -24.22
N LEU A 248 -17.42 12.96 -23.26
CA LEU A 248 -16.15 13.67 -23.43
C LEU A 248 -15.05 12.72 -23.92
N SER A 249 -14.07 13.29 -24.63
CA SER A 249 -12.86 12.59 -25.08
C SER A 249 -11.63 13.42 -24.70
N PRO A 250 -10.79 12.94 -23.75
CA PRO A 250 -10.92 11.69 -23.01
C PRO A 250 -12.15 11.69 -22.09
N LEU A 251 -12.65 10.49 -21.76
CA LEU A 251 -13.71 10.29 -20.76
C LEU A 251 -13.31 10.97 -19.45
N THR A 252 -14.26 11.65 -18.82
CA THR A 252 -14.09 12.23 -17.49
C THR A 252 -14.91 11.48 -16.46
N ILE A 253 -14.48 11.59 -15.20
CA ILE A 253 -15.13 11.04 -14.02
C ILE A 253 -15.43 12.18 -13.06
N ILE A 254 -16.60 12.14 -12.43
CA ILE A 254 -17.10 13.13 -11.48
C ILE A 254 -17.20 12.48 -10.12
N LYS A 255 -16.65 13.15 -9.10
CA LYS A 255 -16.70 12.71 -7.71
C LYS A 255 -18.10 12.92 -7.13
N LEU A 256 -18.71 11.88 -6.56
CA LEU A 256 -20.01 11.95 -5.87
C LEU A 256 -19.88 11.82 -4.34
N GLU A 257 -18.90 11.03 -3.88
CA GLU A 257 -18.59 10.79 -2.47
C GLU A 257 -17.20 11.33 -2.08
N ASN A 258 -16.83 11.29 -0.80
CA ASN A 258 -15.46 11.57 -0.33
C ASN A 258 -14.80 10.32 0.29
N SER A 259 -13.47 10.31 0.33
CA SER A 259 -12.75 9.18 0.93
C SER A 259 -13.03 9.02 2.43
N ASP A 260 -13.30 10.13 3.14
CA ASP A 260 -13.63 10.13 4.56
C ASP A 260 -14.97 9.48 4.90
N ASP A 261 -15.90 9.43 3.94
CA ASP A 261 -17.22 8.82 4.13
C ASP A 261 -17.15 7.33 3.75
N ILE A 262 -16.58 7.03 2.57
CA ILE A 262 -16.51 5.66 2.03
C ILE A 262 -15.66 4.71 2.87
N LYS A 263 -14.69 5.21 3.63
CA LYS A 263 -13.80 4.36 4.45
C LYS A 263 -14.56 3.50 5.48
N PHE A 264 -15.78 3.87 5.87
CA PHE A 264 -16.60 3.07 6.78
C PHE A 264 -17.26 1.85 6.12
N ASP A 265 -17.31 1.82 4.79
CA ASP A 265 -17.93 0.73 4.02
C ASP A 265 -16.91 -0.28 3.47
N LEU A 266 -15.62 -0.14 3.81
CA LEU A 266 -14.52 -0.94 3.24
C LEU A 266 -14.75 -2.45 3.25
N TYR A 267 -15.43 -2.96 4.28
CA TYR A 267 -15.69 -4.39 4.49
C TYR A 267 -17.13 -4.81 4.17
N SER A 268 -18.00 -3.87 3.75
CA SER A 268 -19.44 -4.10 3.58
C SER A 268 -19.82 -5.09 2.47
N MET A 269 -18.87 -5.41 1.58
CA MET A 269 -19.04 -6.39 0.50
C MET A 269 -18.46 -7.78 0.83
N LEU A 270 -17.93 -7.97 2.03
CA LEU A 270 -17.58 -9.31 2.54
C LEU A 270 -18.86 -10.02 3.01
N ILE A 271 -18.98 -11.29 2.63
CA ILE A 271 -20.12 -12.17 2.97
C ILE A 271 -19.81 -12.94 4.25
#